data_AF-A0A806LBS7-F1
#
_entry.id   AF-A0A806LBS7-F1
#
_cell.length_a   1.000
_cell.length_b   1.000
_cell.length_c   1.000
_cell.angle_alpha   90.00
_cell.angle_beta   90.00
_cell.angle_gamma   90.00
#
_symmetry.space_group_name_H-M   'P 1'
#
loop_
_entity.id
_entity.type
_entity.pdbx_description
1 polymer ?
#
loop_
_entity_poly.entity_id
_entity_poly.type
_entity_poly.pdbx_seq_one_letter_code
_entity_poly.pdbx_strand_id
1 'polypeptide(L)' 'MTVKTSRQGNSIVIPIPVSFNIGENVEYQPSIDKNGVIRLTPVNQNIFKADMTYDLRKAIRKENIGDNGTPDGYENVWND' A
#
# COMPACT_ATOMS: atom_id res chain seq x y z
N MET A 1 12.31 19.96 -12.11
CA MET A 1 12.92 19.86 -10.76
C MET A 1 13.96 18.75 -10.82
N THR A 2 15.15 18.97 -10.27
CA THR A 2 16.26 18.01 -10.35
C THR A 2 16.70 17.66 -8.94
N VAL A 3 16.86 16.37 -8.68
CA VAL A 3 17.37 15.84 -7.41
C VAL A 3 18.69 15.13 -7.64
N LYS A 4 19.50 15.00 -6.59
CA LYS A 4 20.76 14.26 -6.62
C LYS A 4 20.65 13.03 -5.72
N THR A 5 21.19 11.92 -6.20
CA THR A 5 21.30 10.70 -5.42
C THR A 5 22.34 10.85 -4.32
N SER A 6 22.13 10.17 -3.19
CA SER A 6 23.14 10.01 -2.14
C SER A 6 23.42 8.54 -1.86
N ARG A 7 24.59 8.23 -1.31
CA ARG A 7 24.92 6.88 -0.84
C ARG A 7 24.65 6.78 0.65
N GLN A 8 23.89 5.76 1.05
CA GLN A 8 23.65 5.42 2.45
C GLN A 8 24.00 3.95 2.65
N GLY A 9 25.13 3.69 3.31
CA GLY A 9 25.70 2.35 3.39
C GLY A 9 25.94 1.75 1.99
N ASN A 10 25.34 0.59 1.74
CA ASN A 10 25.42 -0.10 0.45
C ASN A 10 24.31 0.28 -0.54
N SER A 11 23.46 1.25 -0.19
CA SER A 11 22.29 1.64 -0.99
C SER A 11 22.46 3.04 -1.60
N ILE A 12 21.81 3.26 -2.75
CA ILE A 12 21.62 4.58 -3.33
C ILE A 12 20.22 5.07 -2.96
N VAL A 13 20.15 6.29 -2.44
CA VAL A 13 18.91 6.95 -2.04
C VAL A 13 18.62 8.09 -3.01
N ILE A 14 17.39 8.16 -3.50
CA ILE A 14 16.89 9.26 -4.32
C ILE A 14 15.88 10.03 -3.46
N PRO A 15 16.15 11.30 -3.10
CA PRO A 15 15.19 12.09 -2.35
C PRO A 15 13.99 12.41 -3.24
N ILE A 16 12.80 12.07 -2.75
CA ILE A 16 11.53 12.37 -3.42
C ILE A 16 10.96 13.67 -2.85
N PRO A 17 10.67 14.69 -3.67
CA PRO A 17 10.14 15.96 -3.19
C PRO A 17 8.79 15.81 -2.46
N VAL A 18 8.60 16.57 -1.38
CA VAL A 18 7.35 16.58 -0.59
C VAL A 18 6.13 16.97 -1.44
N SER A 19 6.31 17.75 -2.50
CA SER A 19 5.24 18.13 -3.43
C SER A 19 4.59 16.96 -4.16
N PHE A 20 5.19 15.77 -4.11
CA PHE A 20 4.63 14.54 -4.69
C PHE A 20 3.61 13.88 -3.75
N ASN A 21 3.47 14.38 -2.50
CA ASN A 21 2.50 13.94 -1.51
C ASN A 21 2.54 12.41 -1.23
N ILE A 22 3.75 11.85 -1.22
CA ILE A 22 4.00 10.46 -0.85
C ILE A 22 4.14 10.38 0.68
N GLY A 23 3.37 9.48 1.29
CA GLY A 23 3.40 9.26 2.73
C GLY A 23 4.68 8.58 3.22
N GLU A 24 4.89 8.62 4.54
CA GLU A 24 5.97 7.90 5.22
C GLU A 24 5.70 6.39 5.22
N ASN A 25 6.77 5.57 5.26
CA ASN A 25 6.71 4.11 5.32
C ASN A 25 5.90 3.43 4.19
N VAL A 26 5.88 4.05 2.99
CA VAL A 26 5.26 3.43 1.81
C VAL A 26 6.28 2.56 1.08
N GLU A 27 5.92 1.30 0.82
CA GLU A 27 6.76 0.35 0.10
C GLU A 27 6.54 0.44 -1.42
N TYR A 28 7.64 0.40 -2.18
CA TYR A 28 7.63 0.42 -3.64
C TYR A 28 8.49 -0.71 -4.19
N GLN A 29 8.00 -1.33 -5.27
CA GLN A 29 8.76 -2.21 -6.13
C GLN A 29 9.50 -1.38 -7.19
N PRO A 30 10.84 -1.34 -7.17
CA PRO A 30 11.62 -0.69 -8.21
C PRO A 30 11.71 -1.57 -9.47
N SER A 31 11.74 -0.92 -10.63
CA SER A 31 12.08 -1.52 -11.93
C SER A 31 12.82 -0.50 -12.79
N ILE A 32 13.67 -0.98 -13.71
CA ILE A 32 14.38 -0.14 -14.68
C ILE A 32 14.06 -0.62 -16.08
N ASP A 33 13.74 0.31 -16.99
CA ASP A 33 13.53 -0.02 -18.39
C ASP A 33 14.84 0.05 -19.21
N LYS A 34 14.77 -0.33 -20.48
CA LYS A 34 15.92 -0.33 -21.40
C LYS A 34 16.49 1.07 -21.68
N ASN A 35 15.72 2.12 -21.41
CA ASN A 35 16.13 3.51 -21.59
C ASN A 35 16.70 4.11 -20.30
N GLY A 36 16.80 3.32 -19.23
CA GLY A 36 17.31 3.76 -17.93
C GLY A 36 16.27 4.50 -17.09
N VAL A 37 14.98 4.47 -17.46
CA VAL A 37 13.92 5.05 -16.64
C VAL A 37 13.68 4.15 -15.44
N ILE A 38 13.83 4.71 -14.24
CA ILE A 38 13.52 4.04 -12.99
C ILE A 38 12.04 4.28 -12.67
N ARG A 39 11.28 3.19 -12.50
CA ARG A 39 9.88 3.23 -12.07
C ARG A 39 9.73 2.60 -10.70
N LEU A 40 9.11 3.35 -9.78
CA LEU A 40 8.74 2.90 -8.44
C LEU A 40 7.23 2.65 -8.39
N THR A 41 6.81 1.41 -8.22
CA THR A 41 5.39 1.03 -8.17
C THR A 41 5.01 0.65 -6.74
N PRO A 42 3.99 1.27 -6.11
CA PRO A 42 3.59 0.93 -4.74
C PRO A 42 3.26 -0.56 -4.60
N VAL A 43 3.76 -1.22 -3.53
CA VAL A 43 3.51 -2.65 -3.24
C VAL A 43 2.16 -2.82 -2.53
N ASN A 44 1.97 -2.10 -1.43
CA ASN A 44 0.74 -2.15 -0.65
C ASN A 44 -0.26 -1.12 -1.18
N GLN A 45 -0.96 -1.49 -2.26
CA GLN A 45 -2.23 -0.84 -2.56
C GLN A 45 -3.23 -1.33 -1.52
N ASN A 46 -3.45 -0.52 -0.48
CA ASN A 46 -4.58 -0.77 0.40
C ASN A 46 -5.82 -0.89 -0.50
N ILE A 47 -6.44 -2.07 -0.55
CA ILE A 47 -7.63 -2.36 -1.38
C ILE A 47 -8.79 -1.42 -1.03
N PHE A 48 -8.77 -0.79 0.14
CA PHE A 48 -9.72 0.23 0.58
C PHE A 48 -9.36 1.66 0.12
N LYS A 49 -8.14 1.88 -0.39
CA LYS A 49 -7.69 3.14 -1.02
C LYS A 49 -7.63 3.08 -2.53
N ALA A 50 -7.60 1.88 -3.12
CA ALA A 50 -7.60 1.70 -4.58
C ALA A 50 -8.88 2.24 -5.24
N ASP A 51 -9.99 2.24 -4.49
CA ASP A 51 -11.24 2.86 -4.91
C ASP A 51 -11.91 3.52 -3.69
N MET A 52 -11.73 4.84 -3.53
CA MET A 52 -12.40 5.62 -2.48
C MET A 52 -13.94 5.62 -2.60
N THR A 53 -14.48 5.17 -3.73
CA THR A 53 -15.92 5.02 -3.96
C THR A 53 -16.43 3.61 -3.63
N TYR A 54 -15.53 2.67 -3.32
CA TYR A 54 -15.90 1.31 -2.98
C TYR A 54 -16.49 1.22 -1.58
N ASP A 55 -17.81 1.13 -1.53
CA ASP A 55 -18.55 0.91 -0.29
C ASP A 55 -18.52 -0.57 0.10
N LEU A 56 -17.58 -0.92 0.97
CA LEU A 56 -17.44 -2.25 1.57
C LEU A 56 -18.73 -2.74 2.23
N ARG A 57 -19.49 -1.86 2.87
CA ARG A 57 -20.74 -2.25 3.54
C ARG A 57 -21.80 -2.61 2.50
N LYS A 58 -21.82 -1.91 1.36
CA LYS A 58 -22.67 -2.25 0.22
C LYS A 58 -22.26 -3.59 -0.40
N ALA A 59 -20.96 -3.86 -0.53
CA ALA A 59 -20.46 -5.13 -1.04
C ALA A 59 -20.83 -6.31 -0.12
N ILE A 60 -20.62 -6.19 1.20
CA ILE A 60 -21.01 -7.21 2.19
C ILE A 60 -22.50 -7.54 2.10
N ARG A 61 -23.36 -6.51 1.97
CA ARG A 61 -24.81 -6.70 1.78
C ARG A 61 -25.16 -7.37 0.46
N LYS A 62 -24.49 -6.99 -0.65
CA LYS A 62 -24.74 -7.56 -1.99
C LYS A 62 -24.33 -9.02 -2.05
N GLU A 63 -23.16 -9.35 -1.53
CA GLU A 63 -22.60 -10.70 -1.54
C GLU A 63 -23.21 -11.60 -0.45
N ASN A 64 -24.19 -11.08 0.31
CA ASN A 64 -24.88 -11.76 1.40
C ASN A 64 -23.91 -12.40 2.40
N ILE A 65 -22.80 -11.70 2.67
CA ILE A 65 -21.81 -12.11 3.67
C ILE A 65 -22.43 -11.81 5.02
N GLY A 66 -23.09 -12.82 5.59
CA GLY A 66 -23.72 -12.75 6.89
C GLY A 66 -22.71 -12.92 8.02
N ASP A 67 -22.98 -12.25 9.14
CA ASP A 67 -22.45 -12.67 10.43
C ASP A 67 -23.07 -14.03 10.76
N ASN A 68 -22.24 -15.00 11.19
CA ASN A 68 -22.74 -16.31 11.60
C ASN A 68 -23.54 -16.23 12.91
N GLY A 69 -23.54 -15.05 13.58
CA GLY A 69 -24.39 -14.69 14.71
C GLY A 69 -24.07 -15.41 16.01
N THR A 70 -23.42 -16.57 15.92
CA THR A 70 -22.88 -17.35 17.02
C THR A 70 -21.36 -17.33 16.95
N PRO A 71 -20.68 -16.95 18.04
CA PRO A 71 -19.23 -17.04 18.11
C PRO A 71 -18.77 -18.48 17.89
N ASP A 72 -17.88 -18.71 16.93
CA ASP A 72 -17.32 -20.04 16.63
C ASP A 72 -16.13 -20.39 17.54
N GLY A 73 -15.94 -19.64 18.64
CA GLY A 73 -14.89 -19.87 19.64
C GLY A 73 -13.45 -19.53 19.19
N TYR A 74 -13.22 -19.30 17.89
CA TYR A 74 -11.92 -18.92 17.32
C TYR A 74 -11.73 -17.42 17.09
N GLU A 75 -12.70 -16.59 17.46
CA GLU A 75 -12.70 -15.15 17.16
C GLU A 75 -11.74 -14.33 18.04
N ASN A 76 -11.22 -14.94 19.11
CA ASN A 76 -10.33 -14.28 20.06
C ASN A 76 -8.86 -14.64 19.79
N VAL A 77 -8.32 -14.11 18.68
CA VAL A 77 -6.91 -14.33 18.27
C VAL A 77 -5.95 -13.28 18.84
N TRP A 78 -6.43 -12.45 19.79
CA TRP A 78 -5.66 -11.36 20.41
C TRP A 78 -5.68 -11.43 21.95
N ASN A 79 -5.52 -12.63 22.52
CA ASN A 79 -5.08 -12.73 23.91
C ASN A 79 -3.54 -12.73 23.91
N ASP A 80 -2.98 -11.74 24.62
CA ASP A 80 -1.57 -11.37 24.86
C ASP A 80 -0.45 -12.41 24.57
#